data_AF-A0A1S1X1Y3-F1
#
_entry.id   AF-A0A1S1X1Y3-F1
#
_cell.length_a   1.000
_cell.length_b   1.000
_cell.length_c   1.000
_cell.angle_alpha   90.00
_cell.angle_beta   90.00
_cell.angle_gamma   90.00
#
_symmetry.space_group_name_H-M   'P 1'
#
loop_
_entity.id
_entity.type
_entity.pdbx_description
1 polymer ?
#
loop_
_entity_poly.entity_id
_entity_poly.type
_entity_poly.pdbx_seq_one_letter_code
_entity_poly.pdbx_strand_id
1 'polypeptide(L)'
;MTQIPPSAPPLLPQQWSSAYVSYWSPMQPEDQLSSGYCWFDYRRNICRIDGLFNPWSEEGTGYRLWMSETGNAVSSRTRKQKVAYGREAMAFGTVLCDIPLDDEAGPFPQLFLPRDVLLTHDAQYVGRHMVLGQEADAWTYQRPDKGPSTLYFQAGTGLLLRMVTGDDRQHASVRDFPNLSTAEIPAGIFAANDG
;
A
#
# COMPACT_ATOMS: atom_id res chain seq x y z
N MET A 1 2.31 -27.04 22.26
CA MET A 1 3.72 -26.69 21.98
C MET A 1 3.87 -25.19 22.18
N THR A 2 4.65 -24.76 23.17
CA THR A 2 4.89 -23.33 23.44
C THR A 2 5.84 -22.82 22.36
N GLN A 3 5.34 -22.05 21.40
CA GLN A 3 6.16 -21.47 20.34
C GLN A 3 7.03 -20.36 20.94
N ILE A 4 8.32 -20.42 20.65
CA ILE A 4 9.28 -19.39 21.02
C ILE A 4 9.02 -18.18 20.10
N PRO A 5 8.80 -16.97 20.65
CA PRO A 5 8.61 -15.78 19.83
C PRO A 5 9.85 -15.53 18.96
N PRO A 6 9.68 -15.01 17.73
CA PRO A 6 10.80 -14.66 16.88
C PRO A 6 11.76 -13.70 17.58
N SER A 7 13.06 -13.93 17.45
CA SER A 7 14.09 -13.21 18.21
C SER A 7 14.36 -11.79 17.72
N ALA A 8 13.93 -11.43 16.51
CA ALA A 8 14.09 -10.10 15.92
C ALA A 8 13.03 -9.83 14.83
N PRO A 9 12.67 -8.55 14.57
CA PRO A 9 11.80 -8.20 13.46
C PRO A 9 12.42 -8.58 12.10
N PRO A 10 11.66 -9.12 11.14
CA PRO A 10 12.18 -9.44 9.82
C PRO A 10 12.41 -8.18 8.98
N LEU A 11 13.38 -8.24 8.07
CA LEU A 11 13.43 -7.33 6.93
C LEU A 11 12.40 -7.77 5.88
N LEU A 12 11.84 -6.80 5.15
CA LEU A 12 11.10 -7.11 3.92
C LEU A 12 12.03 -7.76 2.87
N PRO A 13 11.48 -8.53 1.91
CA PRO A 13 12.26 -9.13 0.83
C PRO A 13 12.98 -8.05 0.03
N GLN A 14 14.10 -8.37 -0.63
CA GLN A 14 14.87 -7.41 -1.44
C GLN A 14 14.05 -6.77 -2.58
N GLN A 15 13.09 -7.51 -3.08
CA GLN A 15 12.05 -7.04 -3.99
C GLN A 15 10.79 -7.88 -3.73
N TRP A 16 9.64 -7.28 -3.96
CA TRP A 16 8.38 -8.00 -3.94
C TRP A 16 7.32 -7.25 -4.75
N SER A 17 6.31 -7.98 -5.18
CA SER A 17 5.14 -7.41 -5.83
C SER A 17 3.90 -8.20 -5.45
N SER A 18 2.74 -7.56 -5.45
CA SER A 18 1.49 -8.22 -5.07
C SER A 18 0.31 -7.43 -5.63
N ALA A 19 -0.81 -8.11 -5.86
CA ALA A 19 -2.09 -7.43 -5.81
C ALA A 19 -2.27 -6.88 -4.38
N TYR A 20 -3.07 -5.84 -4.24
CA TYR A 20 -3.50 -5.38 -2.93
C TYR A 20 -5.00 -5.15 -2.86
N VAL A 21 -5.55 -5.31 -1.66
CA VAL A 21 -6.91 -4.88 -1.31
C VAL A 21 -6.79 -3.85 -0.21
N SER A 22 -7.30 -2.64 -0.43
CA SER A 22 -7.21 -1.51 0.51
C SER A 22 -8.60 -1.16 1.05
N TYR A 23 -8.71 -1.03 2.36
CA TYR A 23 -9.95 -0.74 3.07
C TYR A 23 -9.68 -0.10 4.44
N TRP A 24 -10.71 0.01 5.28
CA TRP A 24 -10.65 0.65 6.59
C TRP A 24 -11.22 -0.22 7.71
N SER A 25 -10.76 0.01 8.94
CA SER A 25 -11.23 -0.70 10.14
C SER A 25 -11.41 0.27 11.31
N PRO A 26 -12.62 0.41 11.88
CA PRO A 26 -13.89 -0.01 11.29
C PRO A 26 -14.18 0.77 9.99
N MET A 27 -14.97 0.16 9.10
CA MET A 27 -15.49 0.82 7.89
C MET A 27 -16.56 1.85 8.27
N GLN A 28 -16.36 3.09 7.83
CA GLN A 28 -17.32 4.20 7.89
C GLN A 28 -18.08 4.33 6.55
N PRO A 29 -19.21 5.06 6.48
CA PRO A 29 -20.05 5.15 5.27
C PRO A 29 -19.34 5.64 4.00
N GLU A 30 -18.40 6.57 4.15
CA GLU A 30 -17.61 7.16 3.07
C GLU A 30 -16.39 6.32 2.67
N ASP A 31 -15.99 5.37 3.51
CA ASP A 31 -14.83 4.53 3.26
C ASP A 31 -15.05 3.63 2.06
N GLN A 32 -13.97 3.44 1.31
CA GLN A 32 -13.99 2.61 0.13
C GLN A 32 -13.18 1.33 0.35
N LEU A 33 -13.68 0.24 -0.24
CA LEU A 33 -12.91 -0.94 -0.54
C LEU A 33 -12.39 -0.80 -1.97
N SER A 34 -11.07 -0.77 -2.15
CA SER A 34 -10.43 -0.75 -3.47
C SER A 34 -9.43 -1.88 -3.62
N SER A 35 -9.01 -2.13 -4.86
CA SER A 35 -7.93 -3.05 -5.17
C SER A 35 -7.02 -2.47 -6.24
N GLY A 36 -5.82 -3.04 -6.34
CA GLY A 36 -4.81 -2.62 -7.29
C GLY A 36 -3.63 -3.58 -7.27
N TYR A 37 -2.50 -3.14 -7.80
CA TYR A 37 -1.25 -3.89 -7.80
C TYR A 37 -0.08 -3.00 -7.40
N CYS A 38 0.91 -3.56 -6.71
CA CYS A 38 2.10 -2.83 -6.29
C CYS A 38 3.39 -3.62 -6.49
N TRP A 39 4.47 -2.88 -6.65
CA TRP A 39 5.83 -3.38 -6.84
C TRP A 39 6.79 -2.56 -5.97
N PHE A 40 7.67 -3.24 -5.25
CA PHE A 40 8.72 -2.65 -4.45
C PHE A 40 10.05 -3.32 -4.80
N ASP A 41 11.03 -2.55 -5.26
CA ASP A 41 12.40 -3.02 -5.48
C ASP A 41 13.35 -2.17 -4.63
N TYR A 42 13.81 -2.74 -3.52
CA TYR A 42 14.69 -2.04 -2.58
C TYR A 42 16.15 -1.97 -3.06
N ARG A 43 16.55 -2.80 -4.03
CA ARG A 43 17.88 -2.72 -4.65
C ARG A 43 17.98 -1.52 -5.56
N ARG A 44 16.88 -1.22 -6.27
CA ARG A 44 16.72 0.00 -7.09
C ARG A 44 16.19 1.20 -6.29
N ASN A 45 15.75 0.96 -5.04
CA ASN A 45 15.10 1.93 -4.16
C ASN A 45 13.96 2.69 -4.86
N ILE A 46 13.07 1.93 -5.50
CA ILE A 46 11.92 2.38 -6.29
C ILE A 46 10.68 1.54 -6.00
N CYS A 47 9.50 2.14 -6.07
CA CYS A 47 8.23 1.43 -5.97
C CYS A 47 7.22 1.95 -7.00
N ARG A 48 6.21 1.12 -7.29
CA ARG A 48 5.06 1.47 -8.11
C ARG A 48 3.77 0.97 -7.47
N ILE A 49 2.71 1.79 -7.50
CA ILE A 49 1.37 1.42 -7.03
C ILE A 49 0.34 1.88 -8.05
N ASP A 50 -0.48 0.95 -8.51
CA ASP A 50 -1.52 1.18 -9.50
C ASP A 50 -2.88 0.77 -8.92
N GLY A 51 -3.86 1.67 -8.94
CA GLY A 51 -5.22 1.36 -8.51
C GLY A 51 -6.09 2.60 -8.28
N LEU A 52 -7.33 2.36 -7.84
CA LEU A 52 -8.18 3.44 -7.34
C LEU A 52 -7.60 3.98 -6.03
N PHE A 53 -7.37 5.29 -6.00
CA PHE A 53 -6.77 5.98 -4.86
C PHE A 53 -7.69 5.88 -3.64
N ASN A 54 -7.11 5.53 -2.48
CA ASN A 54 -7.87 5.28 -1.25
C ASN A 54 -7.06 5.79 -0.04
N PRO A 55 -7.56 6.80 0.68
CA PRO A 55 -8.88 7.45 0.54
C PRO A 55 -8.92 8.49 -0.58
N TRP A 56 -10.10 8.70 -1.17
CA TRP A 56 -10.37 9.81 -2.10
C TRP A 56 -11.81 10.32 -1.92
N SER A 57 -11.99 11.62 -1.66
CA SER A 57 -13.31 12.22 -1.48
C SER A 57 -13.94 12.57 -2.82
N GLU A 58 -14.87 11.74 -3.29
CA GLU A 58 -15.66 12.03 -4.51
C GLU A 58 -16.51 13.29 -4.32
N GLU A 59 -17.08 13.52 -3.13
CA GLU A 59 -17.85 14.72 -2.82
C GLU A 59 -16.99 16.00 -2.90
N GLY A 60 -15.78 15.96 -2.33
CA GLY A 60 -14.89 17.13 -2.30
C GLY A 60 -14.21 17.45 -3.64
N THR A 61 -14.15 16.49 -4.57
CA THR A 61 -13.39 16.63 -5.81
C THR A 61 -14.25 16.51 -7.08
N GLY A 62 -15.46 15.97 -6.97
CA GLY A 62 -16.38 15.73 -8.08
C GLY A 62 -16.13 14.43 -8.87
N TYR A 63 -15.13 13.62 -8.49
CA TYR A 63 -14.78 12.40 -9.21
C TYR A 63 -14.10 11.35 -8.33
N ARG A 64 -14.02 10.11 -8.82
CA ARG A 64 -13.14 9.06 -8.28
C ARG A 64 -11.82 9.05 -9.02
N LEU A 65 -10.72 8.80 -8.33
CA LEU A 65 -9.38 8.86 -8.92
C LEU A 65 -8.79 7.45 -9.10
N TRP A 66 -8.45 7.07 -10.33
CA TRP A 66 -7.46 6.04 -10.59
C TRP A 66 -6.08 6.69 -10.73
N MET A 67 -5.06 6.06 -10.17
CA MET A 67 -3.68 6.55 -10.27
C MET A 67 -2.68 5.40 -10.41
N SER A 68 -1.68 5.62 -11.25
CA SER A 68 -0.44 4.84 -11.32
C SER A 68 0.71 5.74 -10.89
N GLU A 69 1.29 5.47 -9.72
CA GLU A 69 2.41 6.24 -9.15
C GLU A 69 3.69 5.43 -9.13
N THR A 70 4.75 5.96 -9.74
CA THR A 70 6.12 5.43 -9.62
C THR A 70 6.95 6.41 -8.79
N GLY A 71 7.37 5.96 -7.60
CA GLY A 71 8.19 6.74 -6.67
C GLY A 71 9.62 6.21 -6.63
N ASN A 72 10.59 7.04 -6.99
CA ASN A 72 12.02 6.74 -6.96
C ASN A 72 12.69 7.51 -5.83
N ALA A 73 13.08 6.81 -4.77
CA ALA A 73 13.72 7.42 -3.61
C ALA A 73 15.21 7.74 -3.85
N VAL A 74 15.87 7.12 -4.84
CA VAL A 74 17.25 7.49 -5.25
C VAL A 74 17.25 8.90 -5.82
N SER A 75 16.35 9.20 -6.76
CA SER A 75 16.23 10.53 -7.34
C SER A 75 15.41 11.48 -6.48
N SER A 76 14.76 10.98 -5.43
CA SER A 76 13.81 11.71 -4.59
C SER A 76 12.63 12.30 -5.37
N ARG A 77 12.17 11.60 -6.40
CA ARG A 77 11.11 12.05 -7.31
C ARG A 77 10.03 11.00 -7.49
N THR A 78 8.79 11.45 -7.61
CA THR A 78 7.64 10.62 -8.02
C THR A 78 7.08 11.13 -9.34
N ARG A 79 6.44 10.24 -10.10
CA ARG A 79 5.58 10.55 -11.24
C ARG A 79 4.26 9.82 -11.08
N LYS A 80 3.16 10.53 -11.34
CA LYS A 80 1.78 10.07 -11.16
C LYS A 80 1.01 10.25 -12.46
N GLN A 81 0.50 9.15 -13.02
CA GLN A 81 -0.51 9.16 -14.07
C GLN A 81 -1.88 9.07 -13.43
N LYS A 82 -2.83 9.89 -13.86
CA LYS A 82 -4.11 10.08 -13.17
C LYS A 82 -5.27 10.05 -14.16
N VAL A 83 -6.34 9.36 -13.80
CA VAL A 83 -7.62 9.37 -14.54
C VAL A 83 -8.76 9.61 -13.56
N ALA A 84 -9.51 10.68 -13.79
CA ALA A 84 -10.70 11.03 -13.04
C ALA A 84 -11.93 10.33 -13.64
N TYR A 85 -12.78 9.77 -12.79
CA TYR A 85 -14.07 9.18 -13.17
C TYR A 85 -15.19 9.99 -12.53
N GLY A 86 -15.79 10.89 -13.30
CA GLY A 86 -16.89 11.74 -12.87
C GLY A 86 -18.26 11.11 -13.15
N ARG A 87 -19.27 11.49 -12.38
CA ARG A 87 -20.66 11.07 -12.62
C ARG A 87 -21.39 12.12 -13.45
N GLU A 88 -21.99 11.69 -14.55
CA GLU A 88 -22.81 12.56 -15.40
C GLU A 88 -24.24 12.04 -15.52
N ALA A 89 -25.20 12.95 -15.44
CA ALA A 89 -26.62 12.65 -15.64
C ALA A 89 -26.93 12.64 -17.14
N MET A 90 -27.38 11.49 -17.64
CA MET A 90 -27.84 11.30 -19.01
C MET A 90 -29.34 10.99 -19.03
N ALA A 91 -29.97 11.06 -20.20
CA ALA A 91 -31.40 10.76 -20.36
C ALA A 91 -31.81 9.34 -19.90
N PHE A 92 -30.85 8.41 -19.87
CA PHE A 92 -31.04 7.02 -19.46
C PHE A 92 -30.47 6.71 -18.05
N GLY A 93 -30.07 7.72 -17.29
CA GLY A 93 -29.54 7.59 -15.93
C GLY A 93 -28.12 8.14 -15.77
N THR A 94 -27.45 7.77 -14.69
CA THR A 94 -26.09 8.24 -14.38
C THR A 94 -25.04 7.35 -15.06
N VAL A 95 -24.06 7.97 -15.72
CA VAL A 95 -22.89 7.29 -16.30
C VAL A 95 -21.59 7.75 -15.63
N LEU A 96 -20.53 6.95 -15.76
CA LEU A 96 -19.16 7.34 -15.41
C LEU A 96 -18.43 7.77 -16.67
N CYS A 97 -17.86 8.97 -16.64
CA CYS A 97 -17.02 9.50 -17.72
C CYS A 97 -15.57 9.59 -17.23
N ASP A 98 -14.65 9.02 -18.00
CA ASP A 98 -13.22 9.08 -17.71
C ASP A 98 -12.58 10.34 -18.33
N ILE A 99 -11.73 10.99 -17.54
CA ILE A 99 -10.99 12.19 -17.94
C ILE A 99 -9.53 11.97 -17.53
N PRO A 100 -8.62 11.73 -18.48
CA PRO A 100 -7.19 11.75 -18.21
C PRO A 100 -6.78 13.13 -17.66
N LEU A 101 -6.02 13.12 -16.57
CA LEU A 101 -5.45 14.34 -16.00
C LEU A 101 -3.97 14.42 -16.37
N ASP A 102 -3.42 15.63 -16.35
CA ASP A 102 -1.98 15.82 -16.56
C ASP A 102 -1.15 15.01 -15.57
N ASP A 103 -0.08 14.42 -16.09
CA ASP A 103 0.92 13.74 -15.29
C ASP A 103 1.54 14.70 -14.27
N GLU A 104 1.64 14.24 -13.02
CA GLU A 104 2.20 15.04 -11.94
C GLU A 104 3.54 14.46 -11.50
N ALA A 105 4.55 15.33 -11.40
CA ALA A 105 5.82 14.99 -10.79
C ALA A 105 6.01 15.76 -9.48
N GLY A 106 6.60 15.10 -8.47
CA GLY A 106 6.75 15.68 -7.14
C GLY A 106 7.94 15.12 -6.36
N PRO A 107 8.21 15.66 -5.15
CA PRO A 107 9.22 15.10 -4.25
C PRO A 107 8.79 13.73 -3.72
N PHE A 108 9.75 12.83 -3.55
CA PHE A 108 9.52 11.48 -3.02
C PHE A 108 10.72 11.02 -2.18
N PRO A 109 10.83 11.47 -0.92
CA PRO A 109 12.06 11.30 -0.13
C PRO A 109 12.37 9.85 0.25
N GLN A 110 11.35 8.99 0.33
CA GLN A 110 11.50 7.58 0.70
C GLN A 110 10.33 6.75 0.15
N LEU A 111 10.54 5.44 0.05
CA LEU A 111 9.48 4.50 -0.32
C LEU A 111 8.33 4.51 0.69
N PHE A 112 7.12 4.17 0.24
CA PHE A 112 5.93 4.08 1.12
C PHE A 112 6.10 3.09 2.27
N LEU A 113 6.85 2.01 2.05
CA LEU A 113 7.18 1.01 3.05
C LEU A 113 8.69 0.68 2.95
N PRO A 114 9.55 1.37 3.72
CA PRO A 114 10.98 1.07 3.78
C PRO A 114 11.26 -0.37 4.18
N ARG A 115 12.34 -0.97 3.65
CA ARG A 115 12.64 -2.39 3.83
C ARG A 115 12.87 -2.78 5.29
N ASP A 116 13.50 -1.87 6.03
CA ASP A 116 13.95 -1.97 7.40
C ASP A 116 13.02 -1.27 8.39
N VAL A 117 11.81 -0.88 7.96
CA VAL A 117 10.87 -0.07 8.75
C VAL A 117 10.63 -0.59 10.17
N LEU A 118 10.59 -1.92 10.34
CA LEU A 118 10.41 -2.53 11.66
C LEU A 118 11.63 -2.33 12.56
N LEU A 119 12.84 -2.40 12.01
CA LEU A 119 14.08 -2.19 12.74
C LEU A 119 14.28 -0.71 13.05
N THR A 120 14.04 0.17 12.06
CA THR A 120 14.18 1.63 12.21
C THR A 120 13.27 2.20 13.31
N HIS A 121 12.13 1.56 13.56
CA HIS A 121 11.15 2.00 14.54
C HIS A 121 11.01 1.05 15.74
N ASP A 122 12.01 0.21 16.00
CA ASP A 122 12.06 -0.69 17.16
C ASP A 122 10.75 -1.49 17.38
N ALA A 123 10.25 -2.08 16.29
CA ALA A 123 8.96 -2.76 16.28
C ALA A 123 8.90 -3.90 17.31
N GLN A 124 7.76 -4.00 17.98
CA GLN A 124 7.49 -5.00 19.00
C GLN A 124 6.65 -6.13 18.43
N TYR A 125 7.03 -7.37 18.75
CA TYR A 125 6.21 -8.53 18.43
C TYR A 125 4.96 -8.53 19.30
N VAL A 126 3.78 -8.54 18.67
CA VAL A 126 2.49 -8.47 19.39
C VAL A 126 1.69 -9.77 19.34
N GLY A 127 2.25 -10.81 18.74
CA GLY A 127 1.67 -12.15 18.73
C GLY A 127 1.41 -12.70 17.33
N ARG A 128 0.74 -13.85 17.29
CA ARG A 128 0.41 -14.57 16.07
C ARG A 128 -1.09 -14.52 15.81
N HIS A 129 -1.45 -14.31 14.55
CA HIS A 129 -2.83 -14.11 14.11
C HIS A 129 -3.11 -14.93 12.84
N MET A 130 -4.39 -15.16 12.53
CA MET A 130 -4.79 -15.68 11.23
C MET A 130 -5.08 -14.51 10.29
N VAL A 131 -4.31 -14.39 9.21
CA VAL A 131 -4.47 -13.35 8.18
C VAL A 131 -4.47 -14.02 6.82
N LEU A 132 -5.48 -13.74 6.00
CA LEU A 132 -5.64 -14.34 4.66
C LEU A 132 -5.55 -15.89 4.67
N GLY A 133 -6.09 -16.52 5.72
CA GLY A 133 -6.07 -17.98 5.89
C GLY A 133 -4.71 -18.56 6.33
N GLN A 134 -3.74 -17.72 6.68
CA GLN A 134 -2.38 -18.13 7.07
C GLN A 134 -2.02 -17.66 8.48
N GLU A 135 -1.17 -18.40 9.18
CA GLU A 135 -0.54 -17.92 10.41
C GLU A 135 0.39 -16.74 10.09
N ALA A 136 0.24 -15.65 10.83
CA ALA A 136 0.99 -14.42 10.64
C ALA A 136 1.56 -13.89 11.95
N ASP A 137 2.86 -13.62 11.96
CA ASP A 137 3.57 -12.93 13.04
C ASP A 137 3.32 -11.42 12.90
N ALA A 138 2.77 -10.79 13.93
CA ALA A 138 2.41 -9.39 13.95
C ALA A 138 3.46 -8.55 14.67
N TRP A 139 3.83 -7.43 14.05
CA TRP A 139 4.82 -6.49 14.54
C TRP A 139 4.24 -5.07 14.54
N THR A 140 4.19 -4.45 15.71
CA THR A 140 3.67 -3.09 15.88
C THR A 140 4.79 -2.12 16.16
N TYR A 141 4.76 -0.96 15.51
CA TYR A 141 5.70 0.13 15.72
C TYR A 141 4.98 1.48 15.72
N GLN A 142 5.62 2.49 16.29
CA GLN A 142 5.11 3.85 16.33
C GLN A 142 5.73 4.66 15.19
N ARG A 143 4.90 5.29 14.37
CA ARG A 143 5.37 6.28 13.40
C ARG A 143 5.46 7.65 14.09
N PRO A 144 6.60 8.36 14.00
CA PRO A 144 6.72 9.71 14.52
C PRO A 144 5.56 10.58 14.02
N ASP A 145 4.85 11.20 14.96
CA ASP A 145 3.74 12.13 14.72
C ASP A 145 2.52 11.58 13.94
N LYS A 146 2.45 10.28 13.63
CA LYS A 146 1.39 9.67 12.79
C LYS A 146 0.62 8.52 13.43
N GLY A 147 0.98 8.10 14.64
CA GLY A 147 0.29 6.99 15.32
C GLY A 147 0.89 5.61 15.03
N PRO A 148 0.26 4.55 15.58
CA PRO A 148 0.75 3.18 15.47
C PRO A 148 0.60 2.61 14.06
N SER A 149 1.35 1.56 13.78
CA SER A 149 1.18 0.73 12.59
C SER A 149 1.56 -0.71 12.92
N THR A 150 0.83 -1.66 12.34
CA THR A 150 1.07 -3.09 12.54
C THR A 150 1.25 -3.77 11.19
N LEU A 151 2.34 -4.51 11.03
CA LEU A 151 2.60 -5.34 9.87
C LEU A 151 2.46 -6.81 10.26
N TYR A 152 1.77 -7.58 9.42
CA TYR A 152 1.56 -9.00 9.59
C TYR A 152 2.33 -9.74 8.51
N PHE A 153 3.28 -10.56 8.92
CA PHE A 153 4.10 -11.37 8.02
C PHE A 153 3.70 -12.82 8.15
N GLN A 154 3.69 -13.58 7.06
CA GLN A 154 3.53 -15.03 7.12
C GLN A 154 4.55 -15.61 8.11
N ALA A 155 4.07 -16.39 9.07
CA ALA A 155 4.82 -16.77 10.25
C ALA A 155 6.17 -17.43 9.92
N GLY A 156 7.24 -16.99 10.58
CA GLY A 156 8.60 -17.47 10.35
C GLY A 156 9.24 -17.03 9.02
N THR A 157 8.60 -16.12 8.28
CA THR A 157 9.10 -15.58 7.00
C THR A 157 9.19 -14.05 7.03
N GLY A 158 9.67 -13.45 5.94
CA GLY A 158 9.59 -12.00 5.69
C GLY A 158 8.48 -11.62 4.71
N LEU A 159 7.53 -12.51 4.39
CA LEU A 159 6.49 -12.24 3.39
C LEU A 159 5.32 -11.50 4.03
N LEU A 160 5.11 -10.25 3.60
CA LEU A 160 4.05 -9.38 4.10
C LEU A 160 2.67 -9.88 3.64
N LEU A 161 1.72 -9.97 4.57
CA LEU A 161 0.33 -10.36 4.31
C LEU A 161 -0.63 -9.19 4.50
N ARG A 162 -0.42 -8.36 5.54
CA ARG A 162 -1.28 -7.21 5.85
C ARG A 162 -0.47 -6.06 6.43
N MET A 163 -0.82 -4.85 6.04
CA MET A 163 -0.37 -3.60 6.63
C MET A 163 -1.56 -2.87 7.24
N VAL A 164 -1.47 -2.54 8.52
CA VAL A 164 -2.45 -1.72 9.24
C VAL A 164 -1.78 -0.40 9.63
N THR A 165 -2.40 0.70 9.25
CA THR A 165 -1.90 2.06 9.47
C THR A 165 -2.91 2.86 10.28
N GLY A 166 -2.59 3.12 11.54
CA GLY A 166 -3.52 3.65 12.55
C GLY A 166 -3.85 2.61 13.62
N ASP A 167 -4.75 2.98 14.54
CA ASP A 167 -5.31 2.09 15.55
C ASP A 167 -6.59 1.45 15.00
N ASP A 168 -6.57 0.14 14.80
CA ASP A 168 -7.67 -0.62 14.19
C ASP A 168 -8.95 -0.67 15.04
N ARG A 169 -8.84 -0.32 16.33
CA ARG A 169 -9.99 -0.17 17.24
C ARG A 169 -10.68 1.17 17.10
N GLN A 170 -9.99 2.16 16.53
CA GLN A 170 -10.50 3.52 16.35
C GLN A 170 -10.88 3.75 14.89
N HIS A 171 -9.87 3.77 14.02
CA HIS A 171 -9.99 3.92 12.58
C HIS A 171 -8.59 3.79 11.95
N ALA A 172 -8.40 2.74 11.15
CA ALA A 172 -7.12 2.45 10.50
C ALA A 172 -7.31 2.06 9.04
N SER A 173 -6.36 2.47 8.20
CA SER A 173 -6.25 1.96 6.84
C SER A 173 -5.62 0.57 6.85
N VAL A 174 -6.23 -0.38 6.16
CA VAL A 174 -5.77 -1.77 6.06
C VAL A 174 -5.48 -2.09 4.60
N ARG A 175 -4.32 -2.70 4.34
CA ARG A 175 -3.94 -3.21 3.02
C ARG A 175 -3.51 -4.67 3.12
N ASP A 176 -4.21 -5.52 2.38
CA ASP A 176 -3.92 -6.95 2.28
C ASP A 176 -3.16 -7.27 1.00
N PHE A 177 -2.21 -8.20 1.08
CA PHE A 177 -1.33 -8.63 -0.01
C PHE A 177 -1.46 -10.14 -0.26
N PRO A 178 -2.51 -10.57 -1.00
CA PRO A 178 -2.91 -11.98 -1.05
C PRO A 178 -2.00 -12.90 -1.87
N ASN A 179 -1.14 -12.34 -2.72
CA ASN A 179 -0.35 -13.11 -3.67
C ASN A 179 1.07 -12.54 -3.86
N LEU A 180 1.71 -12.18 -2.75
CA LEU A 180 3.06 -11.62 -2.76
C LEU A 180 4.05 -12.56 -3.46
N SER A 181 4.76 -12.00 -4.44
CA SER A 181 5.80 -12.66 -5.22
C SER A 181 7.14 -11.95 -5.04
N THR A 182 8.21 -12.73 -4.83
CA THR A 182 9.60 -12.25 -4.72
C THR A 182 10.41 -12.43 -6.02
N ALA A 183 9.72 -12.80 -7.11
CA ALA A 183 10.31 -12.94 -8.43
C ALA A 183 10.95 -11.62 -8.92
N GLU A 184 11.85 -11.73 -9.90
CA GLU A 184 12.48 -10.55 -10.49
C GLU A 184 11.47 -9.61 -11.13
N ILE A 185 11.59 -8.31 -10.79
CA ILE A 185 10.74 -7.25 -11.34
C ILE A 185 11.44 -6.64 -12.56
N PRO A 186 10.88 -6.81 -13.78
CA PRO A 186 11.46 -6.22 -14.99
C PRO A 186 11.60 -4.70 -14.86
N ALA A 187 12.70 -4.14 -15.35
CA ALA A 187 12.96 -2.70 -15.27
C ALA A 187 11.86 -1.85 -15.93
N GLY A 188 11.24 -2.38 -16.99
CA GLY A 188 10.13 -1.73 -17.69
C GLY A 188 8.88 -1.48 -16.83
N ILE A 189 8.72 -2.18 -15.70
CA ILE A 189 7.61 -1.91 -14.75
C ILE A 189 7.73 -0.50 -14.16
N PHE A 190 8.94 -0.02 -13.96
CA PHE A 190 9.22 1.31 -13.40
C PHE A 190 9.56 2.35 -14.47
N ALA A 191 9.49 1.99 -15.75
CA ALA A 191 9.70 2.94 -16.83
C ALA A 191 8.55 3.95 -16.83
N ALA A 192 8.90 5.21 -16.80
CA ALA A 192 7.98 6.29 -17.07
C ALA A 192 7.85 6.38 -18.59
N ASN A 193 6.67 6.18 -19.17
CA ASN A 193 6.49 6.42 -20.60
C ASN A 193 6.65 7.92 -20.83
N ASP A 194 7.79 8.34 -21.39
CA ASP A 194 7.96 9.69 -21.90
C ASP A 194 7.05 9.80 -23.14
N GLY A 195 5.84 10.33 -22.91
CA GLY A 195 4.93 10.74 -23.97
C GLY A 195 5.35 12.09 -24.51
#